data_AF-A0A820SIR1-F1
#
_entry.id   AF-A0A820SIR1-F1
#
_cell.length_a   1.000
_cell.length_b   1.000
_cell.length_c   1.000
_cell.angle_alpha   90.00
_cell.angle_beta   90.00
_cell.angle_gamma   90.00
#
_symmetry.space_group_name_H-M   'P 1'
#
loop_
_entity.id
_entity.type
_entity.pdbx_description
1 polymer ?
#
loop_
_entity_poly.entity_id
_entity_poly.type
_entity_poly.pdbx_seq_one_letter_code
_entity_poly.pdbx_strand_id
1 'polypeptide(L)'
;MSNNEKQADELIALQSIFDKKFRLLDDNQYEILIEFDLSTSFRIQLNDKISFIKYLPALTLIIHYHDEYPSDYPPSFIVSCFYFSKYDLEKLCQKHDNYLFKKGE
;
A
#
# COMPACT_ATOMS: atom_id res chain seq x y z
N MET A 1 0.50 -16.73 -21.95
CA MET A 1 1.26 -15.78 -21.13
C MET A 1 1.74 -16.51 -19.89
N SER A 2 3.04 -16.60 -19.72
CA SER A 2 3.67 -17.10 -18.49
C SER A 2 3.41 -16.14 -17.33
N ASN A 3 3.61 -16.60 -16.10
CA ASN A 3 3.52 -15.76 -14.91
C ASN A 3 4.46 -14.57 -15.00
N ASN A 4 5.71 -14.80 -15.40
CA ASN A 4 6.72 -13.76 -15.54
C ASN A 4 6.31 -12.68 -16.56
N GLU A 5 5.71 -13.07 -17.68
CA GLU A 5 5.20 -12.10 -18.67
C GLU A 5 4.09 -11.23 -18.07
N LYS A 6 3.13 -11.85 -17.37
CA LYS A 6 2.02 -11.11 -16.73
C LYS A 6 2.52 -10.17 -15.62
N GLN A 7 3.48 -10.63 -14.83
CA GLN A 7 4.11 -9.80 -13.80
C GLN A 7 4.84 -8.60 -14.43
N ALA A 8 5.60 -8.81 -15.50
CA ALA A 8 6.29 -7.73 -16.20
C ALA A 8 5.30 -6.68 -16.75
N ASP A 9 4.19 -7.12 -17.34
CA ASP A 9 3.14 -6.22 -17.83
C ASP A 9 2.52 -5.39 -16.69
N GLU A 10 2.25 -6.02 -15.53
CA GLU A 10 1.71 -5.33 -14.36
C GLU A 10 2.69 -4.31 -13.79
N LEU A 11 3.98 -4.65 -13.70
CA LEU A 11 5.02 -3.74 -13.20
C LEU A 11 5.14 -2.49 -14.07
N ILE A 12 5.03 -2.64 -15.40
CA ILE A 12 5.01 -1.50 -16.33
C ILE A 12 3.79 -0.60 -16.05
N ALA A 13 2.62 -1.19 -15.84
CA ALA A 13 1.41 -0.45 -15.50
C ALA A 13 1.55 0.29 -14.15
N LEU A 14 2.05 -0.39 -13.11
CA LEU A 14 2.29 0.20 -11.79
C LEU A 14 3.29 1.35 -11.85
N GLN A 15 4.39 1.18 -12.59
CA GLN A 15 5.37 2.24 -12.80
C GLN A 15 4.75 3.47 -13.48
N SER A 16 3.81 3.27 -14.42
CA SER A 16 3.09 4.38 -15.07
C SER A 16 2.09 5.07 -14.15
N ILE A 17 1.46 4.34 -13.22
CA ILE A 17 0.43 4.89 -12.31
C ILE A 17 1.08 5.67 -11.18
N PHE A 18 2.14 5.11 -10.59
CA PHE A 18 2.74 5.62 -9.36
C PHE A 18 4.03 6.42 -9.59
N ASP A 19 4.61 6.36 -10.78
CA ASP A 19 5.82 7.10 -11.16
C ASP A 19 6.91 6.94 -10.08
N LYS A 20 7.40 8.04 -9.51
CA LYS A 20 8.45 8.06 -8.48
C LYS A 20 8.06 7.42 -7.14
N LYS A 21 6.78 7.10 -6.95
CA LYS A 21 6.27 6.46 -5.73
C LYS A 21 6.39 4.94 -5.77
N PHE A 22 6.72 4.37 -6.94
CA PHE A 22 6.95 2.93 -7.11
C PHE A 22 8.45 2.66 -7.28
N ARG A 23 9.00 1.71 -6.52
CA ARG A 23 10.41 1.33 -6.62
C ARG A 23 10.64 -0.14 -6.32
N LEU A 24 11.67 -0.71 -6.92
CA LEU A 24 12.21 -2.03 -6.55
C LEU A 24 13.00 -1.91 -5.24
N LEU A 25 12.75 -2.80 -4.28
CA LEU A 25 13.52 -2.92 -3.04
C LEU A 25 14.57 -4.03 -3.12
N ASP A 26 14.16 -5.19 -3.61
CA ASP A 26 14.95 -6.42 -3.74
C ASP A 26 14.35 -7.30 -4.83
N ASP A 27 14.96 -8.45 -5.12
CA ASP A 27 14.44 -9.43 -6.07
C ASP A 27 12.97 -9.76 -5.76
N ASN A 28 12.09 -9.45 -6.72
CA ASN A 28 10.65 -9.61 -6.64
C ASN A 28 9.93 -8.83 -5.51
N GLN A 29 10.60 -7.88 -4.86
CA GLN A 29 9.99 -7.00 -3.86
C GLN A 29 9.92 -5.55 -4.32
N TYR A 30 8.73 -4.98 -4.25
CA TYR A 30 8.43 -3.64 -4.72
C TYR A 30 7.81 -2.81 -3.62
N GLU A 31 8.14 -1.53 -3.57
CA GLU A 31 7.57 -0.58 -2.62
C GLU A 31 6.70 0.44 -3.35
N ILE A 32 5.54 0.74 -2.76
CA ILE A 32 4.66 1.83 -3.14
C ILE A 32 4.51 2.80 -1.96
N LEU A 33 4.85 4.06 -2.19
CA LEU A 33 4.57 5.15 -1.27
C LEU A 33 3.14 5.67 -1.47
N ILE A 34 2.29 5.48 -0.47
CA ILE A 34 0.89 5.88 -0.47
C ILE A 34 0.73 7.14 0.39
N GLU A 35 0.52 8.27 -0.27
CA GLU A 35 0.25 9.55 0.39
C GLU A 35 -1.27 9.77 0.47
N PHE A 36 -1.75 10.20 1.63
CA PHE A 36 -3.16 10.50 1.82
C PHE A 36 -3.37 12.00 1.94
N ASP A 37 -4.01 12.56 0.92
CA ASP A 37 -4.52 13.92 0.96
C ASP A 37 -5.93 13.92 1.53
N LEU A 38 -6.13 14.62 2.64
CA LEU A 38 -7.46 14.82 3.17
C LEU A 38 -8.20 15.87 2.35
N SER A 39 -9.43 15.55 1.95
CA SER A 39 -10.32 16.47 1.24
C SER A 39 -10.57 17.75 2.04
N THR A 40 -10.62 17.63 3.37
CA THR A 40 -10.75 18.75 4.31
C THR A 40 -9.77 18.57 5.46
N SER A 41 -9.07 19.65 5.83
CA SER A 41 -8.18 19.63 7.00
C SER A 41 -8.98 19.48 8.29
N PHE A 42 -8.48 18.70 9.23
CA PHE A 42 -9.06 18.61 10.58
C PHE A 42 -8.22 19.37 11.60
N ARG A 43 -8.90 19.92 12.61
CA ARG A 43 -8.27 20.72 13.66
C ARG A 43 -7.85 19.81 14.82
N ILE A 44 -6.59 19.89 15.22
CA ILE A 44 -6.09 19.35 16.48
C ILE A 44 -5.81 20.51 17.43
N GLN A 45 -6.24 20.37 18.68
CA GLN A 45 -5.85 21.26 19.77
C GLN A 45 -5.04 20.47 20.77
N LEU A 46 -3.77 20.84 20.94
CA LEU A 46 -2.89 20.27 21.94
C LEU A 46 -2.45 21.41 22.86
N ASN A 47 -2.87 21.34 24.12
CA ASN A 47 -2.78 22.45 25.08
C ASN A 47 -3.42 23.73 24.49
N ASP A 48 -2.68 24.83 24.44
CA ASP A 48 -3.13 26.12 23.89
C ASP A 48 -2.79 26.30 22.40
N LYS A 49 -2.25 25.26 21.73
CA LYS A 49 -1.91 25.33 20.30
C LYS A 49 -2.95 24.64 19.44
N ILE A 50 -3.41 25.36 18.43
CA ILE A 50 -4.32 24.87 17.40
C ILE A 50 -3.50 24.60 16.14
N SER A 51 -3.67 23.43 15.54
CA SER A 51 -3.04 23.06 14.27
C SER A 51 -4.05 22.41 13.34
N PHE A 52 -3.93 22.69 12.04
CA PHE A 52 -4.78 22.09 11.01
C PHE A 52 -3.97 21.05 10.25
N ILE A 53 -4.42 19.81 10.27
CA ILE A 53 -3.75 18.70 9.58
C ILE A 53 -4.51 18.43 8.28
N LYS A 54 -3.78 18.53 7.16
CA LYS A 54 -4.27 18.21 5.82
C LYS A 54 -3.61 16.97 5.22
N TYR A 55 -2.38 16.70 5.64
CA TYR A 55 -1.57 15.60 5.14
C TYR A 55 -1.42 14.58 6.25
N LEU A 56 -1.84 13.35 5.99
CA LEU A 56 -1.53 12.23 6.87
C LEU A 56 -0.15 11.68 6.53
N PRO A 57 0.51 11.04 7.50
CA PRO A 57 1.76 10.36 7.22
C PRO A 57 1.59 9.34 6.10
N ALA A 58 2.59 9.30 5.22
CA ALA A 58 2.60 8.35 4.12
C ALA A 58 2.69 6.92 4.66
N LEU A 59 1.98 6.02 3.98
CA LEU A 59 2.02 4.59 4.22
C LEU A 59 2.88 3.95 3.15
N THR A 60 3.66 2.97 3.56
CA THR A 60 4.50 2.18 2.68
C THR A 60 3.84 0.82 2.49
N LEU A 61 3.52 0.49 1.25
CA LEU A 61 3.06 -0.83 0.85
C LEU A 61 4.21 -1.56 0.18
N ILE A 62 4.62 -2.70 0.75
CA ILE A 62 5.61 -3.58 0.14
C ILE A 62 4.86 -4.76 -0.47
N ILE A 63 5.15 -5.04 -1.73
CA ILE A 63 4.56 -6.10 -2.53
C ILE A 63 5.66 -7.12 -2.78
N HIS A 64 5.38 -8.39 -2.49
CA HIS A 64 6.27 -9.50 -2.79
C HIS A 64 5.59 -10.40 -3.83
N TYR A 65 6.18 -10.43 -5.03
CA TYR A 65 5.74 -11.30 -6.11
C TYR A 65 6.38 -12.68 -5.95
N HIS A 66 5.55 -13.70 -6.09
CA HIS A 66 5.97 -15.09 -6.08
C HIS A 66 5.96 -15.63 -7.52
N ASP A 67 6.74 -16.66 -7.81
CA ASP A 67 6.87 -17.19 -9.18
C ASP A 67 5.55 -17.73 -9.74
N GLU A 68 4.67 -18.18 -8.86
CA GLU A 68 3.36 -18.74 -9.17
C GLU A 68 2.26 -17.67 -9.35
N TYR A 69 2.52 -16.42 -8.95
CA TYR A 69 1.61 -15.30 -9.22
C TYR A 69 1.64 -14.93 -10.72
N PRO A 70 0.52 -14.68 -11.40
CA PRO A 70 -0.86 -14.58 -10.88
C PRO A 70 -1.70 -15.85 -11.01
N SER A 71 -1.10 -17.00 -11.33
CA SER A 71 -1.87 -18.22 -11.64
C SER A 71 -2.41 -18.93 -10.40
N ASP A 72 -1.58 -19.15 -9.36
CA ASP A 72 -1.96 -20.01 -8.24
C ASP A 72 -2.36 -19.24 -6.98
N TYR A 73 -1.61 -18.19 -6.62
CA TYR A 73 -1.86 -17.41 -5.41
C TYR A 73 -1.51 -15.94 -5.58
N PRO A 74 -2.18 -15.03 -4.83
CA PRO A 74 -1.91 -13.59 -4.87
C PRO A 74 -0.52 -13.24 -4.32
N PRO A 75 0.01 -12.05 -4.61
CA PRO A 75 1.27 -11.60 -4.04
C PRO A 75 1.08 -11.34 -2.53
N SER A 76 2.18 -11.34 -1.78
CA SER A 76 2.13 -10.98 -0.37
C SER A 76 2.29 -9.48 -0.19
N PHE A 77 1.53 -8.92 0.75
CA PHE A 77 1.55 -7.50 1.04
C PHE A 77 2.02 -7.24 2.48
N ILE A 78 2.90 -6.27 2.65
CA ILE A 78 3.31 -5.76 3.96
C ILE A 78 2.97 -4.28 4.00
N VAL A 79 2.28 -3.87 5.06
CA VAL A 79 1.90 -2.47 5.29
C VAL A 79 2.72 -1.90 6.43
N SER A 80 3.40 -0.78 6.18
CA SER A 80 4.21 -0.07 7.17
C SER A 80 3.83 1.41 7.23
N CYS A 81 3.66 1.93 8.44
CA CYS A 81 3.45 3.35 8.68
C CYS A 81 4.03 3.72 10.04
N PHE A 82 4.94 4.70 10.08
CA PHE A 82 5.65 5.09 11.31
C PHE A 82 4.73 5.59 12.43
N TYR A 83 3.54 6.08 12.07
CA TYR A 83 2.60 6.68 13.02
C TYR A 83 1.57 5.68 13.56
N PHE A 84 1.54 4.46 13.04
CA PHE A 84 0.54 3.47 13.42
C PHE A 84 1.13 2.49 14.42
N SER A 85 0.35 2.15 15.43
CA SER A 85 0.73 1.05 16.31
C SER A 85 0.64 -0.29 15.56
N LYS A 86 1.32 -1.32 16.07
CA LYS A 86 1.17 -2.69 15.55
C LYS A 86 -0.30 -3.11 15.45
N TYR A 87 -1.09 -2.77 16.46
CA TYR A 87 -2.52 -3.09 16.51
C TYR A 87 -3.33 -2.39 15.41
N ASP A 88 -3.01 -1.13 15.11
CA ASP A 88 -3.70 -0.38 14.04
C ASP A 88 -3.30 -0.91 12.66
N LEU A 89 -2.04 -1.30 12.47
CA LEU A 89 -1.57 -1.96 11.25
C LEU A 89 -2.25 -3.32 11.05
N GLU A 90 -2.35 -4.14 12.10
CA GLU A 90 -3.06 -5.44 12.04
C GLU A 90 -4.53 -5.27 11.62
N LYS A 91 -5.22 -4.28 12.19
CA LYS A 91 -6.60 -3.96 11.79
C LYS A 91 -6.69 -3.51 10.34
N LEU A 92 -5.74 -2.71 9.87
CA LEU A 92 -5.69 -2.25 8.49
C LEU A 92 -5.49 -3.43 7.53
N CYS A 93 -4.55 -4.33 7.82
CA CYS A 93 -4.33 -5.55 7.05
C CYS A 93 -5.60 -6.41 7.01
N GLN A 94 -6.22 -6.68 8.17
CA GLN A 94 -7.47 -7.44 8.24
C GLN A 94 -8.57 -6.81 7.38
N LYS A 95 -8.71 -5.48 7.41
CA LYS A 95 -9.70 -4.77 6.59
C LYS A 95 -9.39 -4.89 5.09
N HIS A 96 -8.12 -4.80 4.72
CA HIS A 96 -7.66 -4.93 3.35
C HIS A 96 -7.91 -6.34 2.80
N ASP A 97 -7.54 -7.37 3.56
CA ASP A 97 -7.80 -8.77 3.21
C ASP A 97 -9.30 -9.02 3.01
N ASN A 98 -10.12 -8.53 3.95
CA ASN A 98 -11.58 -8.64 3.83
C ASN A 98 -12.15 -7.89 2.61
N TYR A 99 -11.51 -6.83 2.13
CA TYR A 99 -12.00 -6.07 0.98
C TYR A 99 -11.63 -6.73 -0.35
N LEU A 100 -10.41 -7.25 -0.47
CA LEU A 100 -9.94 -7.90 -1.68
C LEU A 100 -10.55 -9.29 -1.89
N PHE A 101 -10.74 -10.07 -0.82
CA PHE A 101 -11.19 -11.46 -0.94
C PHE A 101 -12.71 -11.67 -0.83
N LYS A 102 -13.49 -10.64 -0.48
CA LYS A 102 -14.97 -10.72 -0.45
C LYS A 102 -15.67 -10.24 -1.72
N LYS A 103 -14.95 -9.64 -2.68
CA LYS A 103 -15.52 -9.14 -3.93
C LYS A 103 -15.59 -10.21 -5.05
N GLY A 104 -15.34 -11.47 -4.70
CA GLY A 104 -15.32 -12.63 -5.61
C GLY A 104 -16.42 -13.67 -5.37
N GLU A 105 -17.51 -13.31 -4.67
CA GLU A 105 -18.77 -14.08 -4.62
C GLU A 105 -19.89 -13.35 -5.35
#